data_AF-A0A4Q7NGA0-F1
#
_entry.id   AF-A0A4Q7NGA0-F1
#
_cell.length_a   1.000
_cell.length_b   1.000
_cell.length_c   1.000
_cell.angle_alpha   90.00
_cell.angle_beta   90.00
_cell.angle_gamma   90.00
#
_symmetry.space_group_name_H-M   'P 1'
#
loop_
_entity.id
_entity.type
_entity.pdbx_description
1 polymer ?
#
loop_
_entity_poly.entity_id
_entity_poly.type
_entity_poly.pdbx_seq_one_letter_code
_entity_poly.pdbx_strand_id
1 'polypeptide(L)'
;MIDHDALTSPERLVALAGYDLDSPELRSDLDALCARVAADLEVPISLVTLVLDSAQMNLGQRGIDGTWVSAVGGTPVEWSFCAHSVGNGRPYVVDDMSADPEQRDNPLVRVDGVAAYAGVPLVTGAGHVLGNACVVDVQPHAFSVAELARLEAAAAEALALLEAHRVA
;
A
#
# COMPACT_ATOMS: atom_id res chain seq x y z
N MET A 1 15.62 1.71 3.56
CA MET A 1 16.07 0.65 2.63
C MET A 1 15.15 -0.57 2.67
N ILE A 2 14.80 -1.11 1.50
CA ILE A 2 13.94 -2.30 1.32
C ILE A 2 14.69 -3.58 1.77
N ASP A 3 14.00 -4.42 2.53
CA ASP A 3 14.51 -5.72 2.98
C ASP A 3 14.13 -6.83 1.98
N HIS A 4 15.04 -7.14 1.06
CA HIS A 4 14.82 -8.14 0.01
C HIS A 4 14.68 -9.58 0.56
N ASP A 5 15.28 -9.89 1.71
CA ASP A 5 15.15 -11.22 2.32
C ASP A 5 13.71 -11.39 2.85
N ALA A 6 13.16 -10.34 3.47
CA ALA A 6 11.75 -10.34 3.88
C ALA A 6 10.79 -10.45 2.69
N LEU A 7 11.09 -9.78 1.57
CA LEU A 7 10.31 -9.87 0.32
C LEU A 7 10.37 -11.25 -0.34
N THR A 8 11.41 -12.03 -0.10
CA THR A 8 11.56 -13.36 -0.70
C THR A 8 11.19 -14.51 0.24
N SER A 9 10.74 -14.22 1.47
CA SER A 9 10.23 -15.24 2.41
C SER A 9 9.18 -16.15 1.75
N PRO A 10 9.46 -17.46 1.63
CA PRO A 10 8.53 -18.41 1.05
C PRO A 10 7.21 -18.50 1.80
N GLU A 11 7.25 -18.45 3.14
CA GLU A 11 6.06 -18.55 4.00
C GLU A 11 5.10 -17.38 3.75
N ARG A 12 5.65 -16.17 3.59
CA ARG A 12 4.87 -14.97 3.28
C ARG A 12 4.26 -15.04 1.88
N LEU A 13 5.03 -15.49 0.88
CA LEU A 13 4.53 -15.66 -0.49
C LEU A 13 3.45 -16.74 -0.57
N VAL A 14 3.58 -17.82 0.19
CA VAL A 14 2.53 -18.84 0.33
C VAL A 14 1.28 -18.26 1.00
N ALA A 15 1.45 -17.44 2.04
CA ALA A 15 0.32 -16.75 2.67
C ALA A 15 -0.42 -15.83 1.67
N LEU A 16 0.32 -15.04 0.88
CA LEU A 16 -0.21 -14.19 -0.18
C LEU A 16 -0.99 -15.00 -1.23
N ALA A 17 -0.47 -16.16 -1.66
CA ALA A 17 -1.12 -17.03 -2.62
C ALA A 17 -2.41 -17.70 -2.09
N GLY A 18 -2.69 -17.58 -0.78
CA GLY A 18 -3.88 -18.15 -0.14
C GLY A 18 -5.15 -17.32 -0.28
N TYR A 19 -5.13 -16.19 -1.00
CA TYR A 19 -6.28 -15.29 -1.17
C TYR A 19 -6.77 -15.27 -2.62
N ASP A 20 -8.08 -15.19 -2.82
CA ASP A 20 -8.73 -15.02 -4.11
C ASP A 20 -8.70 -13.54 -4.51
N LEU A 21 -7.56 -13.13 -5.07
CA LEU A 21 -7.31 -11.74 -5.47
C LEU A 21 -8.08 -11.32 -6.73
N ASP A 22 -8.72 -12.26 -7.42
CA ASP A 22 -9.47 -12.02 -8.65
C ASP A 22 -10.97 -11.82 -8.39
N SER A 23 -11.45 -12.02 -7.15
CA SER A 23 -12.84 -11.76 -6.75
C SER A 23 -13.24 -10.31 -7.07
N PRO A 24 -14.24 -10.08 -7.94
CA PRO A 24 -14.75 -8.74 -8.23
C PRO A 24 -15.34 -8.06 -6.99
N GLU A 25 -15.93 -8.84 -6.08
CA GLU A 25 -16.49 -8.36 -4.82
C GLU A 25 -15.39 -7.78 -3.92
N LEU A 26 -14.30 -8.53 -3.70
CA LEU A 26 -13.13 -8.06 -2.96
C LEU A 26 -12.57 -6.75 -3.55
N ARG A 27 -12.39 -6.71 -4.87
CA ARG A 27 -11.88 -5.52 -5.57
C ARG A 27 -12.78 -4.29 -5.33
N SER A 28 -14.09 -4.46 -5.50
CA SER A 28 -15.07 -3.39 -5.29
C SER A 28 -15.09 -2.88 -3.85
N ASP A 29 -15.02 -3.78 -2.86
CA ASP A 29 -15.02 -3.40 -1.45
C ASP A 29 -13.74 -2.64 -1.06
N LEU A 30 -12.59 -3.04 -1.60
CA LEU A 30 -11.32 -2.35 -1.37
C LEU A 30 -11.26 -0.98 -2.07
N ASP A 31 -11.83 -0.85 -3.27
CA ASP A 31 -11.98 0.45 -3.93
C ASP A 31 -12.88 1.39 -3.12
N ALA A 32 -13.98 0.88 -2.55
CA ALA A 32 -14.87 1.63 -1.68
C ALA A 32 -14.18 2.07 -0.38
N LEU A 33 -13.35 1.21 0.21
CA LEU A 33 -12.50 1.55 1.35
C LEU A 33 -11.51 2.66 0.99
N CYS A 34 -10.80 2.55 -0.15
CA CYS A 34 -9.87 3.57 -0.62
C CYS A 34 -10.57 4.91 -0.86
N ALA A 35 -11.76 4.89 -1.46
CA ALA A 35 -12.58 6.08 -1.68
C ALA A 35 -12.94 6.80 -0.37
N ARG A 36 -13.28 6.04 0.68
CA ARG A 36 -13.58 6.58 2.01
C ARG A 36 -12.33 7.15 2.67
N VAL A 37 -11.23 6.41 2.68
CA VAL A 37 -9.96 6.86 3.28
C VAL A 37 -9.45 8.14 2.63
N ALA A 38 -9.45 8.21 1.29
CA ALA A 38 -9.05 9.41 0.56
C ALA A 38 -9.91 10.64 0.96
N ALA A 39 -11.22 10.45 1.11
CA ALA A 39 -12.12 11.52 1.54
C ALA A 39 -11.91 11.92 3.00
N ASP A 40 -11.75 10.96 3.91
CA ASP A 40 -11.60 11.19 5.36
C ASP A 40 -10.28 11.88 5.72
N LEU A 41 -9.24 11.68 4.91
CA LEU A 41 -7.90 12.27 5.07
C LEU A 41 -7.68 13.48 4.14
N GLU A 42 -8.68 13.83 3.31
CA GLU A 42 -8.60 14.92 2.32
C GLU A 42 -7.38 14.83 1.39
N VAL A 43 -6.96 13.60 1.05
CA VAL A 43 -5.82 13.30 0.17
C VAL A 43 -6.30 12.83 -1.21
N PRO A 44 -5.52 13.08 -2.28
CA PRO A 44 -5.97 12.76 -3.64
C PRO A 44 -5.96 11.25 -3.93
N ILE A 45 -5.08 10.48 -3.28
CA ILE A 45 -4.83 9.07 -3.61
C ILE A 45 -4.86 8.21 -2.35
N SER A 46 -5.57 7.08 -2.44
CA SER A 46 -5.56 6.00 -1.43
C SER A 46 -5.52 4.66 -2.14
N LEU A 47 -4.71 3.73 -1.63
CA LEU A 47 -4.52 2.41 -2.21
C LEU A 47 -4.53 1.34 -1.11
N VAL A 48 -5.01 0.15 -1.46
CA VAL A 48 -4.68 -1.10 -0.77
C VAL A 48 -3.81 -1.90 -1.71
N THR A 49 -2.62 -2.30 -1.24
CA THR A 49 -1.60 -2.92 -2.08
C THR A 49 -1.12 -4.24 -1.47
N LEU A 50 -0.61 -5.12 -2.33
CA LEU A 50 0.16 -6.30 -1.94
C LEU A 50 1.60 -6.15 -2.43
N VAL A 51 2.55 -6.62 -1.65
CA VAL A 51 3.98 -6.58 -1.98
C VAL A 51 4.50 -8.00 -2.19
N LEU A 52 4.78 -8.31 -3.45
CA LEU A 52 5.34 -9.58 -3.91
C LEU A 52 6.87 -9.58 -3.72
N ASP A 53 7.58 -10.51 -4.37
CA ASP A 53 9.04 -10.59 -4.34
C ASP A 53 9.73 -9.49 -5.16
N SER A 54 9.10 -9.11 -6.28
CA SER A 54 9.68 -8.24 -7.32
C SER A 54 8.72 -7.15 -7.80
N ALA A 55 7.48 -7.13 -7.32
CA ALA A 55 6.47 -6.14 -7.67
C ALA A 55 5.58 -5.77 -6.50
N GLN A 56 4.96 -4.59 -6.61
CA GLN A 56 3.77 -4.23 -5.84
C GLN A 56 2.55 -4.35 -6.76
N MET A 57 1.47 -4.95 -6.25
CA MET A 57 0.18 -5.03 -6.91
C MET A 57 -0.83 -4.11 -6.21
N ASN A 58 -1.63 -3.39 -6.99
CA ASN A 58 -2.77 -2.64 -6.48
C ASN A 58 -3.97 -3.59 -6.37
N LEU A 59 -4.55 -3.68 -5.17
CA LEU A 59 -5.71 -4.52 -4.90
C LEU A 59 -6.99 -3.70 -4.83
N GLY A 60 -6.93 -2.52 -4.19
CA GLY A 60 -7.95 -1.48 -4.28
C GLY A 60 -7.29 -0.12 -4.50
N GLN A 61 -8.00 0.80 -5.14
CA GLN A 61 -7.44 2.09 -5.53
C GLN A 61 -8.48 3.21 -5.61
N ARG A 62 -8.01 4.42 -5.33
CA ARG A 62 -8.71 5.67 -5.62
C ARG A 62 -7.70 6.74 -6.03
N GLY A 63 -8.04 7.53 -7.04
CA GLY A 63 -7.30 8.75 -7.39
C GLY A 63 -6.16 8.56 -8.39
N ILE A 64 -5.99 7.34 -8.93
CA ILE A 64 -4.96 7.02 -9.93
C ILE A 64 -5.54 6.57 -11.27
N ASP A 65 -6.83 6.78 -11.49
CA ASP A 65 -7.50 6.49 -12.76
C ASP A 65 -6.82 7.21 -13.94
N GLY A 66 -6.58 6.49 -15.03
CA GLY A 66 -5.92 7.04 -16.22
C GLY A 66 -4.39 7.20 -16.11
N THR A 67 -3.78 6.83 -14.99
CA THR A 67 -2.31 6.74 -14.85
C THR A 67 -1.77 5.42 -15.38
N TRP A 68 -0.47 5.35 -15.66
CA TRP A 68 0.17 4.10 -16.06
C TRP A 68 0.14 3.06 -14.93
N VAL A 69 0.28 3.50 -13.67
CA VAL A 69 0.26 2.63 -12.48
C VAL A 69 -1.08 1.88 -12.39
N SER A 70 -2.21 2.58 -12.61
CA SER A 70 -3.51 1.92 -12.64
C SER A 70 -3.68 1.02 -13.87
N ALA A 71 -3.14 1.39 -15.04
CA ALA A 71 -3.29 0.60 -16.25
C ALA A 71 -2.54 -0.74 -16.19
N VAL A 72 -1.37 -0.77 -15.53
CA VAL A 72 -0.59 -2.01 -15.33
C VAL A 72 -0.96 -2.74 -14.04
N GLY A 73 -1.68 -2.09 -13.12
CA GLY A 73 -2.13 -2.67 -11.86
C GLY A 73 -1.07 -2.73 -10.75
N GLY A 74 -0.03 -1.91 -10.81
CA GLY A 74 1.07 -1.97 -9.83
C GLY A 74 2.35 -1.22 -10.22
N THR A 75 3.44 -1.53 -9.53
CA THR A 75 4.79 -0.98 -9.79
C THR A 75 5.86 -2.05 -9.59
N PRO A 76 7.08 -1.87 -10.15
CA PRO A 76 8.25 -2.61 -9.68
C PRO A 76 8.47 -2.41 -8.17
N VAL A 77 8.99 -3.42 -7.47
CA VAL A 77 9.15 -3.34 -6.00
C VAL A 77 10.19 -2.31 -5.59
N GLU A 78 11.20 -2.06 -6.42
CA GLU A 78 12.21 -1.03 -6.21
C GLU A 78 11.64 0.39 -6.19
N TRP A 79 10.43 0.60 -6.72
CA TRP A 79 9.72 1.89 -6.68
C TRP A 79 8.70 1.95 -5.54
N SER A 80 8.42 0.82 -4.88
CA SER A 80 7.39 0.69 -3.87
C SER A 80 7.81 1.33 -2.54
N PHE A 81 7.08 2.35 -2.11
CA PHE A 81 7.15 2.83 -0.74
C PHE A 81 6.66 1.77 0.26
N CYS A 82 5.64 0.99 -0.12
CA CYS A 82 5.03 -0.04 0.73
C CYS A 82 6.03 -1.15 1.12
N ALA A 83 6.99 -1.47 0.24
CA ALA A 83 8.02 -2.46 0.50
C ALA A 83 8.88 -2.15 1.74
N HIS A 84 8.98 -0.89 2.17
CA HIS A 84 9.72 -0.47 3.36
C HIS A 84 9.11 -0.99 4.67
N SER A 85 7.81 -1.27 4.69
CA SER A 85 7.10 -1.81 5.85
C SER A 85 7.18 -3.33 5.97
N VAL A 86 7.54 -4.06 4.90
CA VAL A 86 7.48 -5.53 4.88
C VAL A 86 8.47 -6.15 5.87
N GLY A 87 9.71 -5.64 5.94
CA GLY A 87 10.76 -6.23 6.78
C GLY A 87 10.59 -6.01 8.28
N ASN A 88 9.89 -4.94 8.69
CA ASN A 88 9.78 -4.57 10.11
C ASN A 88 8.33 -4.53 10.63
N GLY A 89 7.33 -4.64 9.77
CA GLY A 89 5.91 -4.62 10.14
C GLY A 89 5.45 -3.30 10.75
N ARG A 90 6.15 -2.18 10.49
CA ARG A 90 5.82 -0.86 11.01
C ARG A 90 5.33 0.07 9.90
N PRO A 91 4.49 1.06 10.24
CA PRO A 91 4.11 2.11 9.29
C PRO A 91 5.35 2.80 8.71
N TYR A 92 5.28 3.13 7.42
CA TYR A 92 6.28 3.93 6.71
C TYR A 92 5.63 5.24 6.28
N VAL A 93 6.22 6.37 6.71
CA VAL A 93 5.66 7.70 6.53
C VAL A 93 6.77 8.65 6.06
N VAL A 94 6.49 9.41 5.01
CA VAL A 94 7.38 10.43 4.45
C VAL A 94 6.53 11.68 4.16
N ASP A 95 6.73 12.72 4.96
CA ASP A 95 5.94 13.96 4.88
C ASP A 95 6.32 14.83 3.68
N ASP A 96 7.59 14.75 3.23
CA ASP A 96 8.11 15.47 2.06
C ASP A 96 9.16 14.60 1.33
N MET A 97 8.75 14.01 0.22
CA MET A 97 9.58 13.16 -0.64
C MET A 97 10.76 13.90 -1.25
N SER A 98 10.67 15.22 -1.44
CA SER A 98 11.76 16.00 -2.01
C SER A 98 12.92 16.18 -1.03
N ALA A 99 12.62 16.15 0.27
CA ALA A 99 13.57 16.26 1.36
C ALA A 99 14.17 14.90 1.76
N ASP A 100 13.50 13.78 1.43
CA ASP A 100 13.93 12.43 1.77
C ASP A 100 15.07 11.94 0.85
N PRO A 101 16.29 11.68 1.36
CA PRO A 101 17.41 11.22 0.54
C PRO A 101 17.23 9.83 -0.08
N GLU A 102 16.42 8.96 0.53
CA GLU A 102 16.15 7.61 0.03
C GLU A 102 15.08 7.62 -1.07
N GLN A 103 14.12 8.57 -1.02
CA GLN A 103 12.96 8.59 -1.92
C GLN A 103 12.99 9.67 -2.99
N ARG A 104 13.72 10.77 -2.82
CA ARG A 104 13.69 11.90 -3.77
C ARG A 104 13.99 11.50 -5.22
N ASP A 105 14.82 10.49 -5.42
CA ASP A 105 15.24 9.98 -6.74
C ASP A 105 14.34 8.85 -7.28
N ASN A 106 13.31 8.43 -6.53
CA ASN A 106 12.34 7.43 -6.96
C ASN A 106 11.55 7.95 -8.18
N PRO A 107 11.35 7.14 -9.23
CA PRO A 107 10.57 7.53 -10.41
C PRO A 107 9.16 8.05 -10.09
N LEU A 108 8.47 7.49 -9.09
CA LEU A 108 7.14 7.97 -8.68
C LEU A 108 7.19 9.41 -8.13
N VAL A 109 8.31 9.81 -7.53
CA VAL A 109 8.52 11.19 -7.06
C VAL A 109 8.90 12.09 -8.24
N ARG A 110 9.86 11.64 -9.07
CA ARG A 110 10.44 12.45 -10.16
C ARG A 110 9.50 12.66 -11.35
N VAL A 111 8.68 11.66 -11.67
CA VAL A 111 7.86 11.62 -12.89
C VAL A 111 6.39 11.76 -12.57
N ASP A 112 5.90 11.05 -11.55
CA ASP A 112 4.47 11.00 -11.20
C ASP A 112 4.06 12.04 -10.14
N GLY A 113 5.00 12.81 -9.59
CA GLY A 113 4.72 13.94 -8.73
C GLY A 113 4.29 13.59 -7.30
N VAL A 114 4.64 12.39 -6.82
CA VAL A 114 4.41 12.00 -5.43
C VAL A 114 5.23 12.89 -4.48
N ALA A 115 4.56 13.59 -3.58
CA ALA A 115 5.18 14.55 -2.67
C ALA A 115 5.14 14.09 -1.20
N ALA A 116 4.15 13.29 -0.81
CA ALA A 116 4.08 12.69 0.52
C ALA A 116 3.44 11.29 0.47
N TYR A 117 3.76 10.45 1.45
CA TYR A 117 3.25 9.09 1.57
C TYR A 117 3.07 8.69 3.03
N ALA A 118 1.98 7.98 3.33
CA ALA A 118 1.84 7.22 4.56
C ALA A 118 1.28 5.83 4.23
N GLY A 119 1.89 4.79 4.78
CA GLY A 119 1.45 3.41 4.61
C GLY A 119 1.47 2.64 5.92
N VAL A 120 0.38 1.92 6.19
CA VAL A 120 0.26 1.02 7.34
C VAL A 120 0.18 -0.44 6.84
N PRO A 121 1.01 -1.35 7.39
CA PRO A 121 1.08 -2.72 6.92
C PRO A 121 -0.17 -3.55 7.24
N LEU A 122 -0.53 -4.42 6.30
CA LEU A 122 -1.52 -5.48 6.42
C LEU A 122 -0.85 -6.71 7.04
N VAL A 123 -0.95 -6.87 8.35
CA VAL A 123 -0.26 -7.95 9.10
C VAL A 123 -1.23 -9.08 9.42
N THR A 124 -1.02 -10.26 8.83
CA THR A 124 -1.85 -11.44 9.11
C THR A 124 -1.74 -11.90 10.56
N GLY A 125 -2.68 -12.74 11.01
CA GLY A 125 -2.62 -13.38 12.32
C GLY A 125 -1.37 -14.26 12.54
N ALA A 126 -0.70 -14.68 11.46
CA ALA A 126 0.57 -15.40 11.50
C ALA A 126 1.81 -14.47 11.52
N GLY A 127 1.62 -13.15 11.48
CA GLY A 127 2.69 -12.15 11.50
C GLY A 127 3.28 -11.84 10.13
N HIS A 128 2.67 -12.29 9.04
CA HIS A 128 3.13 -11.97 7.68
C HIS A 128 2.61 -10.60 7.22
N VAL A 129 3.49 -9.74 6.72
CA VAL A 129 3.10 -8.49 6.07
C VAL A 129 2.79 -8.76 4.61
N LEU A 130 1.53 -8.58 4.21
CA LEU A 130 1.08 -8.84 2.84
C LEU A 130 1.30 -7.63 1.91
N GLY A 131 1.22 -6.44 2.46
CA GLY A 131 1.32 -5.15 1.77
C GLY A 131 0.79 -4.05 2.67
N ASN A 132 0.23 -2.97 2.13
CA ASN A 132 -0.19 -1.80 2.92
C ASN A 132 -1.58 -1.29 2.54
N ALA A 133 -2.29 -0.71 3.52
CA ALA A 133 -3.22 0.39 3.26
C ALA A 133 -2.42 1.69 3.29
N CYS A 134 -2.45 2.47 2.21
CA CYS A 134 -1.62 3.66 2.10
C CYS A 134 -2.31 4.81 1.37
N VAL A 135 -1.84 6.02 1.65
CA VAL A 135 -2.26 7.26 1.00
C VAL A 135 -1.06 7.99 0.41
N VAL A 136 -1.34 8.75 -0.64
CA VAL A 136 -0.35 9.55 -1.36
C VAL A 136 -0.91 10.96 -1.54
N ASP A 137 -0.04 11.95 -1.36
CA ASP A 137 -0.34 13.34 -1.63
C ASP A 137 0.61 13.90 -2.70
N VAL A 138 0.11 14.88 -3.45
CA VAL A 138 0.85 15.62 -4.49
C VAL A 138 1.42 16.94 -3.94
N GLN A 139 1.22 17.21 -2.65
CA GLN A 139 1.91 18.24 -1.88
C GLN A 139 2.53 17.62 -0.62
N PRO A 140 3.57 18.25 -0.02
CA PRO A 140 4.05 17.82 1.28
C PRO A 140 2.92 17.80 2.33
N HIS A 141 2.86 16.74 3.12
CA HIS A 141 1.77 16.47 4.04
C HIS A 141 2.33 15.93 5.35
N ALA A 142 2.19 16.68 6.45
CA ALA A 142 2.58 16.23 7.78
C ALA A 142 1.45 15.41 8.42
N PHE A 143 1.49 14.08 8.24
CA PHE A 143 0.40 13.20 8.68
C PHE A 143 0.26 13.21 10.21
N SER A 144 -0.92 13.59 10.68
CA SER A 144 -1.24 13.64 12.10
C SER A 144 -1.45 12.24 12.70
N VAL A 145 -1.33 12.14 14.02
CA VAL A 145 -1.62 10.91 14.78
C VAL A 145 -3.03 10.40 14.50
N ALA A 146 -4.01 11.31 14.31
CA ALA A 146 -5.38 10.93 14.02
C ALA A 146 -5.55 10.32 12.62
N GLU A 147 -4.82 10.83 11.62
CA GLU A 147 -4.84 10.29 10.26
C GLU A 147 -4.16 8.94 10.19
N LEU A 148 -3.02 8.77 10.88
CA LEU A 148 -2.36 7.47 11.00
C LEU A 148 -3.26 6.45 11.70
N ALA A 149 -3.98 6.83 12.76
CA ALA A 149 -4.93 5.93 13.43
C ALA A 149 -6.11 5.52 12.52
N ARG A 150 -6.57 6.42 11.63
CA ARG A 150 -7.59 6.08 10.61
C ARG A 150 -7.02 5.11 9.57
N LEU A 151 -5.77 5.31 9.16
CA LEU A 151 -5.10 4.42 8.22
C LEU A 151 -4.83 3.04 8.84
N GLU A 152 -4.54 2.98 10.14
CA GLU A 152 -4.47 1.72 10.90
C GLU A 152 -5.81 0.99 10.94
N ALA A 153 -6.92 1.70 11.15
CA ALA A 153 -8.25 1.10 11.07
C ALA A 153 -8.56 0.60 9.64
N ALA A 154 -8.17 1.35 8.61
CA ALA A 154 -8.33 0.94 7.22
C ALA A 154 -7.48 -0.30 6.87
N ALA A 155 -6.25 -0.40 7.40
CA ALA A 155 -5.40 -1.58 7.24
C ALA A 155 -6.05 -2.82 7.86
N ALA A 156 -6.64 -2.70 9.05
CA ALA A 156 -7.37 -3.78 9.70
C ALA A 156 -8.61 -4.20 8.91
N GLU A 157 -9.35 -3.23 8.35
CA GLU A 157 -10.53 -3.51 7.51
C GLU A 157 -10.14 -4.19 6.19
N ALA A 158 -9.11 -3.70 5.50
CA ALA A 158 -8.59 -4.31 4.28
C ALA A 158 -8.13 -5.75 4.52
N LEU A 159 -7.47 -6.02 5.64
CA LEU A 159 -7.08 -7.38 6.02
C LEU A 159 -8.31 -8.26 6.28
N ALA A 160 -9.33 -7.75 6.97
CA ALA A 160 -10.56 -8.51 7.20
C ALA A 160 -11.27 -8.89 5.89
N LEU A 161 -11.28 -7.97 4.91
CA LEU A 161 -11.80 -8.25 3.56
C LEU A 161 -10.98 -9.33 2.85
N LEU A 162 -9.65 -9.27 2.92
CA LEU A 162 -8.78 -10.33 2.41
C LEU A 162 -9.07 -11.68 3.07
N GLU A 163 -9.14 -11.75 4.40
CA GLU A 163 -9.41 -13.01 5.12
C GLU A 163 -10.79 -13.60 4.82
N ALA A 164 -11.76 -12.79 4.43
CA ALA A 164 -13.07 -13.28 3.95
C ALA A 164 -13.01 -13.95 2.57
N HIS A 165 -11.93 -13.71 1.80
CA HIS A 165 -11.73 -14.18 0.44
C HIS A 165 -10.51 -15.13 0.35
N ARG A 166 -10.33 -16.02 1.32
CA ARG A 166 -9.30 -17.08 1.21
C ARG A 166 -9.71 -18.14 0.18
N VAL A 167 -8.74 -18.63 -0.58
CA VAL A 167 -8.90 -19.81 -1.44
C VAL A 167 -9.03 -21.04 -0.54
N ALA A 168 -10.08 -21.83 -0.77
CA ALA A 168 -10.38 -23.06 -0.01
C ALA A 168 -9.43 -24.22 -0.34
#